data_AF-A0A1E3VZ46-F1
#
_entry.id   AF-A0A1E3VZ46-F1
#
_cell.length_a   1.000
_cell.length_b   1.000
_cell.length_c   1.000
_cell.angle_alpha   90.00
_cell.angle_beta   90.00
_cell.angle_gamma   90.00
#
_symmetry.space_group_name_H-M   'P 1'
#
loop_
_entity.id
_entity.type
_entity.pdbx_description
1 polymer ?
#
loop_
_entity_poly.entity_id
_entity_poly.type
_entity_poly.pdbx_seq_one_letter_code
_entity_poly.pdbx_strand_id
1 'polypeptide(L)'
;MKTPGAVILLAVAAVLVLGAGAPALQAASGEEPAFGGDCVMGLALGKDIHTDCSVNTVYNGTKYCFGNETAKMLFLKRPDDFLLQAHIYYSSREGAAEAERQ
;
A
#
# COMPACT_ATOMS: atom_id res chain seq x y z
N MET A 1 47.30 -56.94 -17.64
CA MET A 1 46.36 -58.08 -17.65
C MET A 1 45.36 -57.94 -16.50
N LYS A 2 44.23 -57.23 -16.70
CA LYS A 2 42.86 -57.54 -16.23
C LYS A 2 41.98 -56.32 -16.55
N THR A 3 40.89 -56.59 -17.24
CA THR A 3 39.86 -55.67 -17.72
C THR A 3 38.77 -55.47 -16.63
N PRO A 4 37.52 -55.06 -16.92
CA PRO A 4 36.93 -53.77 -16.61
C PRO A 4 35.69 -53.87 -15.69
N GLY A 5 35.05 -52.74 -15.36
CA GLY A 5 33.70 -52.70 -14.79
C GLY A 5 33.36 -51.26 -14.38
N ALA A 6 32.61 -50.47 -15.17
CA ALA A 6 31.14 -50.49 -15.28
C ALA A 6 30.52 -50.23 -13.88
N VAL A 7 29.64 -49.26 -13.58
CA VAL A 7 28.69 -48.39 -14.29
C VAL A 7 28.31 -47.30 -13.26
N ILE A 8 27.86 -46.11 -13.68
CA ILE A 8 26.62 -45.45 -13.20
C ILE A 8 26.42 -44.18 -14.03
N LEU A 9 25.41 -44.27 -14.89
CA LEU A 9 24.75 -43.17 -15.59
C LEU A 9 24.22 -42.13 -14.59
N LEU A 10 24.19 -40.86 -14.99
CA LEU A 10 22.97 -40.05 -14.94
C LEU A 10 23.13 -38.82 -15.84
N ALA A 11 22.28 -38.77 -16.86
CA ALA A 11 22.15 -37.68 -17.80
C ALA A 11 21.61 -36.43 -17.10
N VAL A 12 22.27 -35.29 -17.26
CA VAL A 12 21.68 -34.00 -16.93
C VAL A 12 20.81 -33.60 -18.13
N ALA A 13 19.51 -33.86 -18.01
CA ALA A 13 18.51 -33.48 -18.99
C ALA A 13 18.37 -31.95 -19.06
N ALA A 14 18.52 -31.41 -20.26
CA ALA A 14 18.12 -30.05 -20.59
C ALA A 14 16.58 -29.96 -20.68
N VAL A 15 15.97 -29.01 -19.96
CA VAL A 15 14.55 -28.61 -20.06
C VAL A 15 14.53 -27.08 -19.85
N LEU A 16 14.32 -26.28 -20.89
CA LEU A 16 13.06 -25.57 -21.25
C LEU A 16 12.48 -24.78 -20.05
N VAL A 17 12.25 -23.47 -20.13
CA VAL A 17 10.99 -22.87 -20.60
C VAL A 17 11.21 -21.39 -20.99
N LEU A 18 10.69 -21.02 -22.16
CA LEU A 18 10.38 -19.66 -22.59
C LEU A 18 9.14 -19.14 -21.83
N GLY A 19 9.21 -17.97 -21.21
CA GLY A 19 8.06 -17.32 -20.61
C GLY A 19 8.18 -15.80 -20.68
N ALA A 20 7.51 -15.18 -21.66
CA ALA A 20 7.32 -13.75 -21.74
C ALA A 20 6.42 -13.28 -20.57
N GLY A 21 7.01 -12.67 -19.54
CA GLY A 21 6.29 -11.98 -18.50
C GLY A 21 6.10 -10.52 -18.89
N ALA A 22 4.91 -10.13 -19.33
CA ALA A 22 4.52 -8.73 -19.39
C ALA A 22 4.59 -8.14 -17.97
N PRO A 23 5.17 -6.94 -17.74
CA PRO A 23 4.94 -6.26 -16.49
C PRO A 23 3.44 -5.97 -16.40
N ALA A 24 2.75 -6.67 -15.49
CA ALA A 24 1.44 -6.24 -15.04
C ALA A 24 1.65 -4.82 -14.50
N LEU A 25 1.11 -3.84 -15.22
CA LEU A 25 0.90 -2.51 -14.68
C LEU A 25 -0.08 -2.71 -13.52
N GLN A 26 0.44 -2.87 -12.31
CA GLN A 26 -0.35 -2.79 -11.09
C GLN A 26 -0.94 -1.38 -11.07
N ALA A 27 -2.14 -1.24 -11.65
CA ALA A 27 -3.04 -0.18 -11.28
C ALA A 27 -3.40 -0.44 -9.82
N ALA A 28 -2.65 0.17 -8.90
CA ALA A 28 -3.06 0.36 -7.53
C ALA A 28 -4.33 1.23 -7.57
N SER A 29 -5.47 0.59 -7.84
CA SER A 29 -6.77 1.26 -7.88
C SER A 29 -7.61 0.73 -6.73
N GLY A 30 -7.49 1.42 -5.59
CA GLY A 30 -8.64 1.68 -4.72
C GLY A 30 -9.03 0.63 -3.68
N GLU A 31 -8.23 -0.41 -3.47
CA GLU A 31 -8.54 -1.39 -2.42
C GLU A 31 -8.23 -0.85 -1.02
N GLU A 32 -7.04 -0.27 -0.82
CA GLU A 32 -6.63 0.27 0.48
C GLU A 32 -7.01 1.76 0.64
N PRO A 33 -7.66 2.16 1.75
CA PRO A 33 -7.92 3.57 2.03
C PRO A 33 -6.62 4.34 2.27
N ALA A 34 -6.59 5.60 1.82
CA ALA A 34 -5.48 6.49 2.11
C ALA A 34 -5.25 6.65 3.62
N PHE A 35 -4.02 6.97 3.98
CA PHE A 35 -3.59 7.18 5.36
C PHE A 35 -3.87 5.98 6.28
N GLY A 36 -3.85 4.75 5.75
CA GLY A 36 -4.11 3.53 6.52
C GLY A 36 -5.53 3.44 7.10
N GLY A 37 -6.50 4.16 6.53
CA GLY A 37 -7.88 4.18 7.03
C GLY A 37 -8.14 5.15 8.17
N ASP A 38 -7.16 6.00 8.52
CA ASP A 38 -7.36 7.09 9.47
C ASP A 38 -8.32 8.16 8.92
N CYS A 39 -9.01 8.84 9.83
CA CYS A 39 -9.88 9.96 9.51
C CYS A 39 -9.05 11.11 8.93
N VAL A 40 -9.23 11.42 7.65
CA VAL A 40 -8.48 12.49 6.98
C VAL A 40 -8.66 13.84 7.67
N MET A 41 -9.88 14.13 8.13
CA MET A 41 -10.16 15.36 8.87
C MET A 41 -9.51 15.36 10.26
N GLY A 42 -9.37 14.20 10.89
CA GLY A 42 -8.61 14.05 12.13
C GLY A 42 -7.14 14.39 11.90
N LEU A 43 -6.53 13.79 10.88
CA LEU A 43 -5.14 14.03 10.51
C LEU A 43 -4.87 15.49 10.14
N ALA A 44 -5.77 16.11 9.37
CA ALA A 44 -5.68 17.53 9.03
C ALA A 44 -5.74 18.46 10.25
N LEU A 45 -6.32 17.99 11.36
CA LEU A 45 -6.38 18.68 12.64
C LEU A 45 -5.30 18.21 13.63
N GLY A 46 -4.35 17.39 13.17
CA GLY A 46 -3.27 16.84 13.99
C GLY A 46 -3.73 15.81 15.01
N LYS A 47 -4.73 14.99 14.66
CA LYS A 47 -5.29 13.95 15.53
C LYS A 47 -5.26 12.58 14.86
N ASP A 48 -4.82 11.60 15.63
CA ASP A 48 -4.87 10.18 15.27
C ASP A 48 -6.26 9.62 15.57
N ILE A 49 -7.09 9.47 14.53
CA ILE A 49 -8.43 8.90 14.66
C ILE A 49 -8.53 7.77 13.65
N HIS A 50 -8.30 6.54 14.11
CA HIS A 50 -8.51 5.37 13.29
C HIS A 50 -10.00 5.12 13.07
N THR A 51 -10.37 4.65 11.88
CA THR A 51 -11.77 4.39 11.52
C THR A 51 -11.94 3.01 10.90
N ASP A 52 -13.15 2.48 10.96
CA ASP A 52 -13.56 1.30 10.19
C ASP A 52 -13.89 1.65 8.72
N CYS A 53 -13.68 2.90 8.31
CA CYS A 53 -14.01 3.45 7.00
C CYS A 53 -15.50 3.36 6.61
N SER A 54 -16.43 3.18 7.56
CA SER A 54 -17.87 3.16 7.31
C SER A 54 -18.37 4.44 6.65
N VAL A 55 -17.79 5.59 7.00
CA VAL A 55 -18.00 6.87 6.30
C VAL A 55 -16.78 7.15 5.43
N ASN A 56 -16.97 7.10 4.11
CA ASN A 56 -15.90 7.32 3.15
C ASN A 56 -16.35 8.14 1.93
N THR A 57 -15.36 8.62 1.18
CA THR A 57 -15.56 9.19 -0.16
C THR A 57 -14.38 8.83 -1.06
N VAL A 58 -14.60 8.89 -2.38
CA VAL A 58 -13.53 8.75 -3.37
C VAL A 58 -13.28 10.12 -3.98
N TYR A 59 -12.05 10.61 -3.86
CA TYR A 59 -11.61 11.87 -4.46
C TYR A 59 -10.32 11.62 -5.25
N ASN A 60 -10.30 12.03 -6.52
CA ASN A 60 -9.20 11.77 -7.46
C ASN A 60 -8.79 10.28 -7.56
N GLY A 61 -9.76 9.37 -7.48
CA GLY A 61 -9.52 7.92 -7.53
C GLY A 61 -9.03 7.30 -6.21
N THR A 62 -8.80 8.11 -5.18
CA THR A 62 -8.34 7.66 -3.87
C THR A 62 -9.50 7.62 -2.87
N LYS A 63 -9.60 6.53 -2.09
CA LYS A 63 -10.59 6.37 -1.02
C LYS A 63 -10.09 7.01 0.27
N TYR A 64 -10.92 7.87 0.86
CA TYR A 64 -10.64 8.58 2.11
C TYR A 64 -11.69 8.27 3.16
N CYS A 65 -11.27 8.05 4.41
CA CYS A 65 -12.13 7.67 5.52
C CYS A 65 -12.37 8.83 6.49
N PHE A 66 -13.51 8.81 7.16
CA PHE A 66 -13.96 9.85 8.07
C PHE A 66 -14.62 9.23 9.31
N GLY A 67 -14.43 9.87 10.47
CA GLY A 67 -15.07 9.44 11.70
C GLY A 67 -16.58 9.71 11.76
N ASN A 68 -17.11 10.59 10.89
CA ASN A 68 -18.55 10.87 10.76
C ASN A 68 -18.86 11.65 9.46
N GLU A 69 -20.15 11.75 9.13
CA GLU A 69 -20.65 12.45 7.94
C GLU A 69 -20.32 13.95 7.94
N THR A 70 -20.32 14.61 9.11
CA THR A 70 -19.96 16.03 9.21
C THR A 70 -18.52 16.28 8.75
N ALA A 71 -17.58 15.43 9.17
CA ALA A 71 -16.19 15.50 8.75
C ALA A 71 -16.02 15.31 7.24
N LYS A 72 -16.75 14.34 6.66
CA LYS A 72 -16.79 14.14 5.20
C LYS A 72 -17.34 15.36 4.46
N MET A 73 -18.45 15.94 4.94
CA MET A 73 -19.03 17.13 4.32
C MET A 73 -18.11 18.34 4.40
N LEU A 74 -17.39 18.53 5.50
CA LEU A 74 -16.40 19.61 5.63
C LEU A 74 -15.22 19.40 4.69
N PHE A 75 -14.72 18.17 4.58
CA PHE A 75 -13.66 17.80 3.65
C PHE A 75 -14.02 18.17 2.21
N LEU A 76 -15.20 17.77 1.75
CA LEU A 76 -15.64 18.00 0.37
C LEU A 76 -15.79 19.49 -0.01
N LYS A 77 -15.82 20.41 0.96
CA LYS A 77 -15.81 21.85 0.68
C LYS A 77 -14.45 22.38 0.27
N ARG A 78 -13.37 21.83 0.82
CA ARG A 78 -11.98 22.26 0.58
C ARG A 78 -11.02 21.07 0.64
N PRO A 79 -11.18 20.08 -0.26
CA PRO A 79 -10.49 18.80 -0.15
C PRO A 79 -8.97 18.98 -0.16
N ASP A 80 -8.44 19.81 -1.06
CA ASP A 80 -6.99 19.99 -1.22
C ASP A 80 -6.34 20.64 0.02
N ASP A 81 -6.99 21.62 0.64
CA ASP A 81 -6.51 22.26 1.89
C ASP A 81 -6.37 21.23 3.01
N PHE A 82 -7.39 20.39 3.20
CA PHE A 82 -7.38 19.36 4.24
C PHE A 82 -6.42 18.22 3.93
N LEU A 83 -6.30 17.81 2.66
CA LEU A 83 -5.32 16.81 2.24
C LEU A 83 -3.90 17.28 2.50
N LEU A 84 -3.57 18.53 2.20
CA LEU A 84 -2.23 19.09 2.48
C LEU A 84 -1.90 18.97 3.97
N GLN A 85 -2.81 19.39 4.86
CA GLN A 85 -2.58 19.31 6.29
C GLN A 85 -2.50 17.86 6.79
N ALA A 86 -3.37 16.98 6.29
CA ALA A 86 -3.33 15.56 6.62
C ALA A 86 -2.00 14.92 6.22
N HIS A 87 -1.48 15.23 5.03
CA HIS A 87 -0.18 14.74 4.57
C HIS A 87 0.98 15.22 5.44
N ILE A 88 0.99 16.51 5.80
CA ILE A 88 2.03 17.08 6.67
C ILE A 88 2.06 16.34 8.01
N TYR A 89 0.91 16.17 8.64
CA TYR A 89 0.81 15.50 9.94
C TYR A 89 1.12 14.00 9.86
N TYR A 90 0.57 13.30 8.86
CA TYR A 90 0.80 11.87 8.69
C TYR A 90 2.28 11.56 8.47
N SER A 91 2.96 12.34 7.62
CA SER A 91 4.39 12.15 7.32
C SER A 91 5.28 12.43 8.53
N SER A 92 4.95 13.43 9.37
CA SER A 92 5.72 13.71 10.58
C SER A 92 5.57 12.62 11.63
N ARG A 93 4.37 12.02 11.72
CA ARG A 93 4.09 10.89 12.59
C ARG A 93 4.82 9.62 12.15
N GLU A 94 4.86 9.32 10.85
CA GLU A 94 5.61 8.17 10.34
C GLU A 94 7.12 8.35 10.56
N GLY A 95 7.66 9.54 10.29
CA GLY A 95 9.07 9.84 10.59
C GLY A 95 9.41 9.73 12.08
N ALA A 96 8.48 10.11 12.97
CA ALA A 96 8.64 9.92 14.41
C ALA A 96 8.58 8.43 14.81
N ALA A 97 7.63 7.67 14.27
CA ALA A 97 7.48 6.24 14.53
C ALA A 97 8.66 5.42 13.97
N GLU A 98 9.30 5.88 12.88
CA GLU A 98 10.53 5.30 12.34
C GLU A 98 11.75 5.65 13.20
N ALA A 99 11.87 6.89 13.69
CA ALA A 99 12.96 7.31 14.57
C ALA A 99 12.95 6.59 15.93
N GLU A 100 11.78 6.25 16.46
CA GLU A 100 11.65 5.48 17.71
C GLU A 100 11.91 3.97 17.54
N ARG A 101 12.00 3.47 16.30
CA ARG A 101 12.33 2.07 15.99
C ARG A 101 13.82 1.82 15.74
N GLN A 102 14.66 2.85 15.84
CA GLN A 102 16.12 2.77 15.68
C GLN A 102 16.83 2.92 17.03
#